data_AF-A0A6N9P7M9-F1
#
_entry.id   AF-A0A6N9P7M9-F1
#
_cell.length_a   1.000
_cell.length_b   1.000
_cell.length_c   1.000
_cell.angle_alpha   90.00
_cell.angle_beta   90.00
_cell.angle_gamma   90.00
#
_symmetry.space_group_name_H-M   'P 1'
#
loop_
_entity.id
_entity.type
_entity.pdbx_description
1 polymer ?
#
loop_
_entity_poly.entity_id
_entity_poly.type
_entity_poly.pdbx_seq_one_letter_code
_entity_poly.pdbx_strand_id
1 'polypeptide(L)'
;MEKGKRRNFTPKQLLDEAQQQKAALAQLGGWQRNAMLASSCGAALAWWGLTGGGARFAFGIAGALLTLAGILCAAVIGLGIRNGHRNIERLLQAAESN
;
A
#
# COMPACT_ATOMS: atom_id res chain seq x y z
N MET A 1 3.35 16.14 -30.23
CA MET A 1 2.28 15.59 -29.39
C MET A 1 1.84 14.27 -30.01
N GLU A 2 2.49 13.15 -29.64
CA GLU A 2 2.05 11.83 -30.11
C GLU A 2 0.72 11.49 -29.45
N LYS A 3 -0.33 11.38 -30.27
CA LYS A 3 -1.60 10.80 -29.87
C LYS A 3 -1.32 9.34 -29.52
N GLY A 4 -1.24 9.05 -28.22
CA GLY A 4 -1.01 7.70 -27.71
C GLY A 4 -1.94 6.72 -28.40
N LYS A 5 -1.36 5.82 -29.18
CA LYS A 5 -2.04 4.71 -29.85
C LYS A 5 -2.91 4.00 -28.82
N ARG A 6 -4.23 4.18 -28.87
CA ARG A 6 -5.19 3.44 -28.03
C ARG A 6 -4.96 1.96 -28.37
N ARG A 7 -4.29 1.24 -27.48
CA ARG A 7 -4.12 -0.21 -27.62
C ARG A 7 -5.53 -0.79 -27.56
N ASN A 8 -6.01 -1.30 -28.69
CA ASN A 8 -7.27 -2.05 -28.76
C ASN A 8 -6.98 -3.42 -28.15
N PHE A 9 -7.11 -3.52 -26.83
CA PHE A 9 -7.02 -4.78 -26.12
C PHE A 9 -8.28 -5.60 -26.37
N THR A 10 -8.12 -6.90 -26.56
CA THR A 10 -9.26 -7.82 -26.63
C THR A 10 -9.86 -8.04 -25.24
N PRO A 11 -11.14 -8.43 -25.12
CA PRO A 11 -11.76 -8.71 -23.81
C PRO A 11 -10.96 -9.70 -22.95
N LYS A 12 -10.33 -10.70 -23.59
CA LYS A 12 -9.45 -11.65 -22.90
C LYS A 12 -8.21 -10.98 -22.29
N GLN A 13 -7.57 -10.07 -23.02
CA GLN A 13 -6.40 -9.35 -22.52
C GLN A 13 -6.76 -8.43 -21.34
N LEU A 14 -7.93 -7.81 -21.37
CA LEU A 14 -8.43 -6.98 -20.25
C LEU A 14 -8.69 -7.81 -19.00
N LEU A 15 -9.24 -9.02 -19.16
CA LEU A 15 -9.47 -9.97 -18.06
C LEU A 15 -8.15 -10.46 -17.45
N ASP A 16 -7.17 -10.83 -18.29
CA ASP A 16 -5.85 -11.28 -17.82
C ASP A 16 -5.14 -10.16 -17.03
N GLU A 17 -5.19 -8.92 -17.52
CA GLU A 17 -4.58 -7.78 -16.85
C GLU A 17 -5.30 -7.40 -15.54
N ALA A 18 -6.63 -7.53 -15.51
CA ALA A 18 -7.41 -7.40 -14.28
C ALA A 18 -7.03 -8.47 -13.23
N GLN A 19 -6.79 -9.72 -13.64
CA GLN A 19 -6.34 -10.77 -12.73
C GLN A 19 -4.93 -10.50 -12.19
N GLN A 20 -4.00 -10.08 -13.05
CA GLN A 20 -2.64 -9.71 -12.62
C GLN A 20 -2.66 -8.56 -11.62
N GLN A 21 -3.46 -7.52 -11.87
CA GLN A 21 -3.61 -6.40 -10.93
C GLN A 21 -4.23 -6.85 -9.61
N LYS A 22 -5.21 -7.77 -9.63
CA LYS A 22 -5.82 -8.33 -8.42
C LYS A 22 -4.79 -9.07 -7.56
N ALA A 23 -3.89 -9.83 -8.18
CA ALA A 23 -2.79 -10.50 -7.47
C ALA A 23 -1.81 -9.49 -6.83
N ALA A 24 -1.44 -8.44 -7.55
CA ALA A 24 -0.58 -7.37 -7.04
C ALA A 24 -1.21 -6.65 -5.82
N LEU A 25 -2.53 -6.40 -5.87
CA LEU A 25 -3.27 -5.78 -4.77
C LEU A 25 -3.31 -6.66 -3.52
N ALA A 26 -3.43 -7.97 -3.68
CA ALA A 26 -3.35 -8.91 -2.56
C ALA A 26 -1.97 -8.86 -1.89
N GLN A 27 -0.91 -8.77 -2.68
CA GLN A 27 0.45 -8.61 -2.16
C GLN A 27 0.63 -7.28 -1.41
N LEU A 28 0.11 -6.17 -1.96
CA LEU A 28 0.10 -4.87 -1.29
C LEU A 28 -0.64 -4.90 0.05
N GLY A 29 -1.75 -5.63 0.14
CA GLY A 29 -2.45 -5.85 1.41
C GLY A 29 -1.57 -6.52 2.47
N GLY A 30 -0.73 -7.49 2.06
CA GLY A 30 0.28 -8.10 2.93
C GLY A 30 1.33 -7.09 3.41
N TRP A 31 1.85 -6.25 2.51
CA TRP A 31 2.79 -5.19 2.86
C TRP A 31 2.19 -4.15 3.81
N GLN A 32 0.93 -3.75 3.61
CA GLN A 32 0.23 -2.85 4.52
C GLN A 32 0.14 -3.44 5.93
N ARG A 33 -0.20 -4.72 6.05
CA ARG A 33 -0.29 -5.41 7.34
C ARG A 33 1.07 -5.46 8.04
N ASN A 34 2.13 -5.78 7.30
CA ASN A 34 3.49 -5.81 7.85
C ASN A 34 3.95 -4.42 8.31
N ALA A 35 3.63 -3.36 7.56
CA ALA A 35 3.93 -1.98 7.95
C ALA A 35 3.20 -1.58 9.25
N MET A 36 1.93 -1.99 9.40
CA MET A 36 1.17 -1.77 10.64
C MET A 36 1.77 -2.53 11.82
N LEU A 37 2.17 -3.79 11.64
CA LEU A 37 2.83 -4.58 12.69
C LEU A 37 4.16 -3.94 13.13
N ALA A 38 4.99 -3.53 12.17
CA ALA A 38 6.23 -2.82 12.46
C ALA A 38 5.98 -1.50 13.21
N SER A 39 4.96 -0.75 12.79
CA SER A 39 4.54 0.48 13.45
C SER A 39 4.12 0.26 14.90
N SER A 40 3.35 -0.81 15.17
CA SER A 40 2.93 -1.18 16.53
C SER A 40 4.13 -1.54 17.42
N CYS A 41 5.12 -2.27 16.90
CA CYS A 41 6.37 -2.54 17.60
C CYS A 41 7.14 -1.24 17.89
N GLY A 42 7.22 -0.34 16.90
CA GLY A 42 7.78 1.00 17.08
C GLY A 42 7.08 1.78 18.19
N ALA A 43 5.76 1.65 18.31
CA ALA A 43 4.97 2.39 19.29
C ALA A 43 5.23 1.88 20.71
N ALA A 44 5.38 0.56 20.86
CA ALA A 44 5.79 -0.05 22.12
C ALA A 44 7.21 0.40 22.54
N LEU A 45 8.15 0.44 21.59
CA LEU A 45 9.51 0.95 21.82
C LEU A 45 9.51 2.45 22.16
N ALA A 46 8.68 3.24 21.48
CA ALA A 46 8.50 4.66 21.74
C ALA A 46 8.01 4.89 23.17
N TRP A 47 6.94 4.19 23.58
CA TRP A 47 6.39 4.26 24.92
C TRP A 47 7.44 3.91 26.00
N TRP A 48 8.14 2.79 25.81
CA TRP A 48 9.15 2.33 26.77
C TRP A 48 10.38 3.24 26.84
N GLY A 49 10.77 3.84 25.71
CA GLY A 49 11.93 4.71 25.61
C GLY A 49 11.67 6.12 26.12
N LEU A 50 10.52 6.72 25.77
CA LEU A 50 10.16 8.09 26.14
C LEU A 50 9.84 8.23 27.64
N THR A 51 9.45 7.15 28.31
CA THR A 51 9.25 7.11 29.76
C THR A 51 10.56 6.91 30.55
N GLY A 52 11.69 6.67 29.87
CA GLY A 52 13.01 6.52 30.47
C GLY A 52 13.94 7.71 30.22
N GLY A 53 14.99 7.84 31.03
CA GLY A 53 16.04 8.85 30.84
C GLY A 53 17.26 8.33 30.06
N GLY A 54 18.15 9.25 29.66
CA GLY A 54 19.44 8.93 29.03
C GLY A 54 19.30 8.23 27.68
N ALA A 55 20.06 7.16 27.46
CA ALA A 55 20.06 6.42 26.19
C ALA A 55 18.68 5.85 25.79
N ARG A 56 17.81 5.56 26.77
CA ARG A 56 16.45 5.08 26.51
C ARG A 56 15.58 6.12 25.81
N PHE A 57 15.78 7.41 26.10
CA PHE A 57 15.06 8.49 25.44
C PHE A 57 15.36 8.54 23.94
N ALA A 58 16.63 8.34 23.55
CA ALA A 58 17.03 8.27 22.15
C ALA A 58 16.35 7.10 21.41
N PHE A 59 16.27 5.92 22.05
CA PHE A 59 15.50 4.79 21.52
C PHE A 59 14.00 5.10 21.43
N GLY A 60 13.46 5.87 22.37
CA GLY A 60 12.08 6.36 22.35
C GLY A 60 11.77 7.23 21.12
N ILE A 61 12.66 8.17 20.81
CA ILE A 61 12.55 9.00 19.59
C ILE A 61 12.64 8.14 18.33
N ALA A 62 13.62 7.22 18.26
CA ALA A 62 13.76 6.32 17.13
C ALA A 62 12.51 5.44 16.92
N GLY A 63 11.93 4.92 18.00
CA GLY A 63 10.68 4.17 17.97
C GLY A 63 9.51 5.00 17.46
N ALA A 64 9.38 6.26 17.91
CA ALA A 64 8.32 7.17 17.46
C ALA A 64 8.43 7.48 15.96
N LEU A 65 9.64 7.72 15.45
CA LEU A 65 9.88 7.93 14.03
C LEU A 65 9.53 6.69 13.20
N LEU A 66 9.90 5.49 13.69
CA LEU A 66 9.56 4.23 13.03
C LEU A 66 8.04 4.02 12.96
N THR A 67 7.32 4.32 14.04
CA THR A 67 5.84 4.27 14.07
C THR A 67 5.24 5.22 13.04
N LEU A 68 5.66 6.48 13.02
CA LEU A 68 5.14 7.46 12.07
C LEU A 68 5.41 7.04 10.63
N ALA A 69 6.62 6.56 10.32
CA ALA A 69 6.95 6.05 9.00
C ALA A 69 6.08 4.84 8.62
N GLY A 70 5.86 3.89 9.55
CA GLY A 70 5.01 2.73 9.32
C GLY A 70 3.55 3.10 9.04
N ILE A 71 2.99 4.05 9.80
CA ILE A 71 1.62 4.57 9.58
C ILE A 71 1.51 5.23 8.19
N LEU A 72 2.47 6.09 7.83
CA LEU A 72 2.46 6.77 6.53
C LEU A 72 2.57 5.79 5.37
N CYS A 73 3.48 4.81 5.47
CA CYS A 73 3.59 3.74 4.48
C CYS A 73 2.29 2.95 4.35
N ALA A 74 1.67 2.55 5.46
CA ALA A 74 0.41 1.83 5.45
C ALA A 74 -0.72 2.67 4.81
N ALA A 75 -0.76 3.98 5.08
CA ALA A 75 -1.74 4.89 4.49
C ALA A 75 -1.57 5.01 2.97
N VAL A 76 -0.34 5.19 2.48
CA VAL A 76 -0.03 5.26 1.04
C VAL A 76 -0.41 3.95 0.34
N ILE A 77 -0.05 2.80 0.93
CA ILE A 77 -0.41 1.49 0.39
C ILE A 77 -1.94 1.33 0.36
N GLY A 78 -2.64 1.70 1.44
CA GLY A 78 -4.11 1.63 1.50
C GLY A 78 -4.79 2.48 0.43
N LEU A 79 -4.28 3.69 0.17
CA LEU A 79 -4.74 4.53 -0.94
C LEU A 79 -4.46 3.87 -2.29
N GLY A 80 -3.27 3.28 -2.47
CA GLY A 80 -2.90 2.52 -3.65
C GLY A 80 -3.85 1.35 -3.92
N ILE A 81 -4.19 0.57 -2.88
CA ILE A 81 -5.14 -0.54 -2.98
C ILE A 81 -6.52 -0.05 -3.42
N ARG A 82 -7.05 0.99 -2.77
CA ARG A 82 -8.37 1.55 -3.10
C ARG A 82 -8.42 2.12 -4.53
N ASN A 83 -7.31 2.66 -5.02
CA ASN A 83 -7.21 3.16 -6.38
C ASN A 83 -7.06 2.03 -7.41
N GLY A 84 -6.30 0.98 -7.09
CA GLY A 84 -6.15 -0.19 -7.96
C GLY A 84 -7.45 -0.98 -8.11
N HIS A 85 -8.24 -1.14 -7.05
CA HIS A 85 -9.58 -1.74 -7.14
C HIS A 85 -10.47 -0.99 -8.14
N ARG A 86 -10.51 0.35 -8.04
CA ARG A 86 -11.25 1.20 -8.99
C ARG A 86 -10.72 1.10 -10.42
N ASN A 87 -9.42 0.85 -10.60
CA ASN A 87 -8.83 0.64 -11.93
C ASN A 87 -9.28 -0.70 -12.54
N ILE A 88 -9.30 -1.77 -11.74
CA ILE A 88 -9.78 -3.09 -12.17
C ILE A 88 -11.26 -3.03 -12.54
N GLU A 89 -12.10 -2.39 -11.72
CA GLU A 89 -13.53 -2.23 -12.02
C GLU A 89 -13.76 -1.56 -13.38
N ARG A 90 -12.99 -0.51 -13.69
CA ARG A 90 -13.06 0.16 -15.00
C ARG A 90 -12.62 -0.75 -16.15
N LEU A 91 -11.59 -1.58 -15.94
CA LEU A 91 -11.12 -2.53 -16.95
C LEU A 91 -12.16 -3.63 -17.21
N LEU A 92 -12.81 -4.14 -16.16
CA LEU A 92 -13.87 -5.15 -16.28
C LEU A 92 -15.10 -4.58 -17.00
N GLN A 93 -15.54 -3.37 -16.64
CA GLN A 93 -16.62 -2.68 -17.35
C GLN A 93 -16.29 -2.45 -18.83
N ALA A 94 -15.05 -2.07 -19.14
CA ALA A 94 -14.61 -1.89 -20.52
C ALA A 94 -14.64 -3.21 -21.32
N ALA A 95 -14.34 -4.34 -20.68
CA ALA A 95 -14.40 -5.66 -21.29
C ALA A 95 -15.84 -6.15 -21.53
N GLU A 96 -16.79 -5.84 -20.63
CA GLU A 96 -18.21 -6.19 -20.80
C GLU A 96 -18.91 -5.33 -21.86
N SER A 97 -18.45 -4.09 -22.06
CA SER A 97 -19.00 -3.16 -23.04
C SER A 97 -18.47 -3.33 -24.48
N ASN A 98 -17.50 -4.24 -24.70
CA ASN A 98 -16.94 -4.60 -26.01
C ASN A 98 -17.57 -5.88 -26.56
#